data_AF-A0A538AQC3-F1
#
_entry.id   AF-A0A538AQC3-F1
#
_cell.length_a   1.000
_cell.length_b   1.000
_cell.length_c   1.000
_cell.angle_alpha   90.00
_cell.angle_beta   90.00
_cell.angle_gamma   90.00
#
_symmetry.space_group_name_H-M   'P 1'
#
loop_
_entity.id
_entity.type
_entity.pdbx_description
1 polymer ?
#
loop_
_entity_poly.entity_id
_entity_poly.type
_entity_poly.pdbx_seq_one_letter_code
_entity_poly.pdbx_strand_id
1 'polypeptide(L)'
;MPRHPGEVLRIISEITWGSGALIVGAGTAGVIFFMAFITGGLVGLEGFKGLELIGAQAFSGFVSAFGNTREITPIIAGVTLAAQVGASFTAELGAMRINEEIDALEVMAMPTRRYLVSSRVVAALVAITPLYLISLFAS
;
A
#
# COMPACT_ATOMS: atom_id res chain seq x y z
N MET A 1 -14.70 15.24 11.15
CA MET A 1 -15.32 14.79 9.87
C MET A 1 -14.66 15.57 8.74
N PRO A 2 -14.06 14.92 7.73
CA PRO A 2 -13.39 15.64 6.66
C PRO A 2 -14.47 16.38 5.86
N ARG A 3 -14.30 17.70 5.74
CA ARG A 3 -15.32 18.58 5.13
C ARG A 3 -15.47 18.37 3.61
N HIS A 4 -14.56 17.64 2.94
CA HIS A 4 -14.56 17.46 1.48
C HIS A 4 -14.41 15.97 1.09
N PRO A 5 -15.53 15.22 0.98
CA PRO A 5 -15.51 13.79 0.68
C PRO A 5 -15.06 13.47 -0.75
N GLY A 6 -15.24 14.39 -1.71
CA GLY A 6 -14.81 14.20 -3.10
C GLY A 6 -13.30 14.10 -3.27
N GLU A 7 -12.54 14.95 -2.59
CA GLU A 7 -11.07 14.95 -2.63
C GLU A 7 -10.50 13.66 -2.02
N VAL A 8 -11.06 13.23 -0.89
CA VAL A 8 -10.67 11.99 -0.21
C VAL A 8 -10.94 10.78 -1.11
N LEU A 9 -12.07 10.76 -1.82
CA LEU A 9 -12.41 9.68 -2.73
C LEU A 9 -11.47 9.62 -3.94
N ARG A 10 -11.07 10.79 -4.47
CA ARG A 10 -10.06 10.88 -5.53
C ARG A 10 -8.72 10.34 -5.06
N ILE A 11 -8.24 10.78 -3.90
CA ILE A 11 -6.97 10.30 -3.33
C ILE A 11 -7.05 8.79 -3.02
N ILE A 12 -8.18 8.27 -2.53
CA ILE A 12 -8.39 6.82 -2.34
C ILE A 12 -8.30 6.08 -3.68
N SER A 13 -8.92 6.61 -4.73
CA SER A 13 -8.85 6.00 -6.07
C SER A 13 -7.42 6.03 -6.62
N GLU A 14 -6.67 7.09 -6.34
CA GLU A 14 -5.28 7.28 -6.75
C GLU A 14 -4.34 6.35 -5.98
N ILE A 15 -4.60 6.13 -4.69
CA ILE A 15 -3.86 5.15 -3.87
C ILE A 15 -4.19 3.73 -4.27
N THR A 16 -5.44 3.40 -4.57
CA THR A 16 -5.88 2.00 -4.78
C THR A 16 -5.63 1.56 -6.22
N TRP A 17 -5.90 2.44 -7.17
CA TRP A 17 -5.72 2.15 -8.58
C TRP A 17 -4.42 2.70 -9.13
N GLY A 18 -3.89 3.82 -8.63
CA GLY A 18 -2.73 4.51 -9.19
C GLY A 18 -3.16 5.60 -10.17
N SER A 19 -2.65 6.82 -10.02
CA SER A 19 -2.84 7.92 -10.98
C SER A 19 -2.40 7.47 -12.38
N GLY A 20 -3.35 7.27 -13.30
CA GLY A 20 -3.07 6.81 -14.68
C GLY A 20 -2.84 5.31 -14.87
N ALA A 21 -3.09 4.47 -13.86
CA ALA A 21 -2.74 3.05 -13.88
C ALA A 21 -3.60 2.15 -14.78
N LEU A 22 -4.66 2.67 -15.42
CA LEU A 22 -5.33 1.92 -16.48
C LEU A 22 -4.39 1.64 -17.67
N ILE A 23 -3.31 2.44 -17.81
CA ILE A 23 -2.39 2.38 -18.96
C ILE A 23 -1.17 1.47 -18.69
N VAL A 24 -0.75 1.29 -17.43
CA VAL A 24 0.46 0.51 -17.06
C VAL A 24 0.11 -0.86 -16.44
N GLY A 25 -1.17 -1.15 -16.22
CA GLY A 25 -1.67 -2.52 -16.13
C GLY A 25 -2.00 -3.04 -14.73
N ALA A 26 -1.57 -2.38 -13.66
CA ALA A 26 -2.13 -2.51 -12.31
C ALA A 26 -1.30 -1.63 -11.36
N GLY A 27 -1.86 -0.55 -10.79
CA GLY A 27 -1.11 0.36 -9.92
C GLY A 27 -0.64 -0.27 -8.62
N THR A 28 -0.95 0.33 -7.47
CA THR A 28 -0.48 -0.19 -6.18
C THR A 28 -0.96 -1.62 -5.91
N ALA A 29 -2.20 -1.94 -6.29
CA ALA A 29 -2.78 -3.27 -6.17
C ALA A 29 -2.00 -4.34 -6.97
N GLY A 30 -1.49 -4.01 -8.16
CA GLY A 30 -0.71 -4.93 -8.97
C GLY A 30 0.65 -5.23 -8.39
N VAL A 31 1.35 -4.17 -7.97
CA VAL A 31 2.67 -4.33 -7.35
C VAL A 31 2.58 -5.13 -6.07
N ILE A 32 1.55 -4.89 -5.24
CA ILE A 32 1.31 -5.67 -4.02
C ILE A 32 1.01 -7.13 -4.35
N PHE A 33 0.18 -7.41 -5.36
CA PHE A 33 -0.13 -8.77 -5.79
C PHE A 33 1.12 -9.54 -6.21
N PHE A 34 1.95 -8.96 -7.09
CA PHE A 34 3.17 -9.63 -7.56
C PHE A 34 4.22 -9.78 -6.46
N MET A 35 4.38 -8.78 -5.60
CA MET A 35 5.30 -8.88 -4.45
C MET A 35 4.86 -9.97 -3.48
N ALA A 36 3.58 -10.00 -3.11
CA ALA A 36 3.03 -11.02 -2.21
C ALA A 36 3.20 -12.44 -2.80
N PHE A 37 2.91 -12.62 -4.09
CA PHE A 37 3.06 -13.91 -4.75
C PHE A 37 4.51 -14.41 -4.77
N ILE A 38 5.46 -13.55 -5.17
CA ILE A 38 6.89 -13.94 -5.24
C ILE A 38 7.44 -14.19 -3.84
N THR A 39 7.17 -13.31 -2.88
CA THR A 39 7.68 -13.47 -1.51
C THR A 39 7.04 -14.67 -0.82
N GLY A 40 5.75 -14.94 -1.01
CA GLY A 40 5.09 -16.13 -0.47
C GLY A 40 5.71 -17.43 -1.00
N GLY A 41 6.01 -17.49 -2.30
CA GLY A 41 6.74 -18.61 -2.88
C GLY A 41 8.15 -18.78 -2.31
N LEU A 42 8.88 -17.68 -2.10
CA LEU A 42 10.22 -17.70 -1.50
C LEU A 42 10.21 -18.20 -0.06
N VAL A 43 9.22 -17.80 0.74
CA VAL A 43 9.07 -18.25 2.13
C VAL A 43 8.81 -19.76 2.19
N GLY A 44 8.02 -20.31 1.27
CA GLY A 44 7.85 -21.76 1.16
C GLY A 44 9.16 -22.50 0.84
N LEU A 45 9.97 -21.93 -0.06
CA LEU A 45 11.26 -22.49 -0.48
C LEU A 45 12.32 -22.46 0.63
N GLU A 46 12.42 -21.34 1.34
CA GLU A 46 13.30 -21.20 2.51
C GLU A 46 12.81 -22.04 3.69
N GLY A 47 11.49 -22.14 3.89
CA GLY A 47 10.89 -23.02 4.89
C GLY A 47 11.19 -24.50 4.65
N PHE A 48 11.21 -24.95 3.39
CA PHE A 48 11.60 -26.32 3.05
C PHE A 48 13.07 -26.62 3.39
N LYS A 49 14.00 -25.76 2.96
CA LYS A 49 15.44 -25.91 3.27
C LYS A 49 15.70 -25.87 4.78
N GLY A 50 15.00 -25.01 5.51
CA GLY A 50 15.12 -24.91 6.97
C GLY A 50 14.66 -26.18 7.71
N LEU A 51 13.57 -26.81 7.25
CA LEU A 51 13.04 -28.02 7.88
C LEU A 51 13.72 -29.31 7.41
N GLU A 52 14.35 -29.29 6.23
CA GLU A 52 15.21 -30.37 5.75
C GLU A 52 16.39 -30.61 6.71
N LEU A 53 16.96 -29.57 7.30
CA LEU A 53 18.05 -29.66 8.28
C LEU A 53 17.67 -30.42 9.57
N ILE A 54 16.38 -30.48 9.89
CA ILE A 54 15.85 -31.12 11.10
C ILE A 54 15.12 -32.43 10.74
N GLY A 55 15.10 -32.84 9.46
CA GLY A 55 14.42 -34.03 8.98
C GLY A 55 12.88 -33.93 8.99
N ALA A 56 12.33 -32.72 9.15
CA ALA A 56 10.90 -32.46 9.33
C ALA A 56 10.23 -31.92 8.05
N GLN A 57 10.61 -32.40 6.87
CA GLN A 57 10.17 -31.86 5.57
C GLN A 57 8.64 -31.80 5.40
N ALA A 58 7.90 -32.73 6.01
CA ALA A 58 6.43 -32.77 5.94
C ALA A 58 5.73 -31.57 6.61
N PHE A 59 6.39 -30.87 7.54
CA PHE A 59 5.82 -29.70 8.21
C PHE A 59 6.10 -28.38 7.47
N SER A 60 6.88 -28.40 6.39
CA SER A 60 7.25 -27.19 5.63
C SER A 60 6.02 -26.44 5.08
N GLY A 61 5.03 -27.17 4.58
CA GLY A 61 3.76 -26.59 4.12
C GLY A 61 2.94 -25.93 5.23
N PHE A 62 2.93 -26.54 6.43
CA PHE A 62 2.24 -25.97 7.60
C PHE A 62 2.92 -24.70 8.11
N VAL A 63 4.26 -24.72 8.18
CA VAL A 63 5.06 -23.55 8.60
C VAL A 63 4.93 -22.42 7.60
N SER A 64 4.96 -22.71 6.30
CA SER A 64 4.77 -21.71 5.25
C SER A 64 3.36 -21.10 5.32
N ALA A 65 2.31 -21.91 5.35
CA ALA A 65 0.94 -21.40 5.43
C ALA A 65 0.69 -20.56 6.70
N PHE A 66 1.23 -20.96 7.83
CA PHE A 66 1.02 -20.25 9.09
C PHE A 66 1.88 -18.98 9.21
N GLY A 67 3.14 -19.04 8.78
CA GLY A 67 4.07 -17.92 8.85
C GLY A 67 3.78 -16.85 7.81
N ASN A 68 3.37 -17.26 6.61
CA ASN A 68 3.14 -16.33 5.51
C ASN A 68 1.96 -15.41 5.80
N THR A 69 0.81 -15.97 6.18
CA THR A 69 -0.42 -15.22 6.50
C THR A 69 -0.26 -14.27 7.68
N ARG A 70 0.53 -14.65 8.71
CA ARG A 70 0.62 -13.87 9.95
C ARG A 70 1.73 -12.84 9.99
N GLU A 71 2.89 -13.16 9.42
CA GLU A 71 4.08 -12.30 9.53
C GLU A 71 4.40 -11.65 8.18
N ILE A 72 4.51 -12.46 7.14
CA ILE A 72 5.04 -12.01 5.84
C ILE A 72 4.03 -11.12 5.11
N THR A 73 2.76 -11.51 5.02
CA THR A 73 1.71 -10.72 4.37
C THR A 73 1.60 -9.29 4.94
N PRO A 74 1.48 -9.06 6.27
CA PRO A 74 1.40 -7.70 6.79
C PRO A 74 2.69 -6.90 6.61
N ILE A 75 3.86 -7.54 6.69
CA ILE A 75 5.14 -6.87 6.44
C ILE A 75 5.22 -6.37 5.00
N ILE A 76 4.89 -7.24 4.02
CA ILE A 76 4.92 -6.86 2.60
C ILE A 76 3.93 -5.74 2.33
N ALA A 77 2.67 -5.90 2.76
CA ALA A 77 1.64 -4.89 2.57
C ALA A 77 2.04 -3.55 3.18
N GLY A 78 2.62 -3.54 4.39
CA GLY A 78 3.09 -2.31 5.04
C GLY A 78 4.23 -1.63 4.27
N VAL A 79 5.25 -2.40 3.87
CA VAL A 79 6.44 -1.86 3.18
C VAL A 79 6.08 -1.34 1.79
N THR A 80 5.30 -2.10 1.02
CA THR A 80 4.89 -1.71 -0.34
C THR A 80 4.00 -0.48 -0.33
N LEU A 81 3.03 -0.41 0.59
CA LEU A 81 2.19 0.77 0.76
C LEU A 81 3.00 1.99 1.18
N ALA A 82 3.87 1.86 2.19
CA ALA A 82 4.72 2.97 2.63
C ALA A 82 5.60 3.50 1.49
N ALA A 83 6.18 2.61 0.68
CA ALA A 83 7.02 2.98 -0.45
C ALA A 83 6.23 3.71 -1.54
N GLN A 84 5.09 3.16 -2.00
CA GLN A 84 4.34 3.74 -3.12
C GLN A 84 3.53 4.97 -2.71
N VAL A 85 2.76 4.86 -1.63
CA VAL A 85 1.89 5.94 -1.16
C VAL A 85 2.72 7.11 -0.61
N GLY A 86 3.84 6.82 0.05
CA GLY A 86 4.76 7.86 0.51
C GLY A 86 5.38 8.64 -0.65
N ALA A 87 5.82 7.94 -1.70
CA ALA A 87 6.37 8.57 -2.90
C ALA A 87 5.31 9.40 -3.65
N SER A 88 4.09 8.88 -3.83
CA SER A 88 3.02 9.59 -4.54
C SER A 88 2.58 10.85 -3.80
N PHE A 89 2.38 10.78 -2.48
CA PHE A 89 2.01 11.95 -1.68
C PHE A 89 3.08 13.04 -1.69
N THR A 90 4.35 12.65 -1.67
CA THR A 90 5.46 13.60 -1.74
C THR A 90 5.49 14.27 -3.11
N ALA A 91 5.28 13.52 -4.19
CA ALA A 91 5.20 14.05 -5.54
C ALA A 91 4.03 15.02 -5.73
N GLU A 92 2.83 14.68 -5.25
CA GLU A 92 1.65 15.54 -5.29
C GLU A 92 1.86 16.84 -4.50
N LEU A 93 2.38 16.75 -3.27
CA LEU A 93 2.65 17.94 -2.46
C LEU A 93 3.72 18.83 -3.09
N GLY A 94 4.73 18.22 -3.71
CA GLY A 94 5.74 18.94 -4.50
C GLY A 94 5.12 19.67 -5.69
N ALA A 95 4.26 18.99 -6.46
CA ALA A 95 3.57 19.57 -7.60
C ALA A 95 2.64 20.71 -7.19
N MET A 96 1.84 20.55 -6.13
CA MET A 96 0.97 21.60 -5.57
C MET A 96 1.78 22.83 -5.12
N ARG A 97 3.00 22.62 -4.63
CA ARG A 97 3.89 23.72 -4.25
C ARG A 97 4.49 24.45 -5.45
N ILE A 98 4.87 23.72 -6.49
CA ILE A 98 5.43 24.30 -7.73
C ILE A 98 4.35 25.10 -8.49
N ASN A 99 3.09 24.64 -8.46
CA ASN A 99 1.96 25.30 -9.12
C ASN A 99 1.28 26.38 -8.25
N GLU A 100 1.87 26.74 -7.09
CA GLU A 100 1.32 27.73 -6.16
C GLU A 100 -0.10 27.42 -5.62
N GLU A 101 -0.60 26.20 -5.79
CA GLU A 101 -1.93 25.78 -5.30
C GLU A 101 -2.04 25.86 -3.77
N ILE A 102 -0.94 25.60 -3.06
CA ILE A 102 -0.85 25.71 -1.60
C ILE A 102 -1.10 27.15 -1.15
N ASP A 103 -0.53 28.13 -1.87
CA ASP A 103 -0.66 29.55 -1.55
C ASP A 103 -2.07 30.06 -1.90
N ALA A 104 -2.63 29.59 -3.02
CA ALA A 104 -4.02 29.87 -3.40
C ALA A 104 -5.03 29.43 -2.32
N LEU A 105 -4.82 28.26 -1.70
CA LEU A 105 -5.66 27.79 -0.59
C LEU A 105 -5.52 28.67 0.66
N GLU A 106 -4.32 29.21 0.92
CA GLU A 106 -4.06 30.10 2.06
C GLU A 106 -4.73 31.47 1.87
N VAL A 107 -4.69 32.02 0.65
CA VAL A 107 -5.41 33.25 0.27
C VAL A 107 -6.93 33.09 0.37
N MET A 108 -7.46 31.89 0.13
CA MET A 108 -8.88 31.57 0.32
C MET A 108 -9.28 31.37 1.80
N ALA A 109 -8.42 31.74 2.75
CA ALA A 109 -8.62 31.61 4.19
C ALA A 109 -8.93 30.16 4.64
N MET A 110 -8.52 29.16 3.86
CA MET A 110 -8.66 27.75 4.22
C MET A 110 -7.45 27.29 5.06
N PRO A 111 -7.65 26.43 6.07
CA PRO A 111 -6.55 25.89 6.86
C PRO A 111 -5.76 24.82 6.08
N THR A 112 -4.86 25.26 5.18
CA THR A 112 -4.12 24.44 4.20
C THR A 112 -3.40 23.24 4.81
N ARG A 113 -2.68 23.42 5.92
CA ARG A 113 -1.96 22.32 6.60
C ARG A 113 -2.88 21.21 7.09
N ARG A 114 -3.98 21.59 7.77
CA ARG A 114 -4.94 20.62 8.31
C ARG A 114 -5.69 19.93 7.17
N TYR A 115 -6.01 20.66 6.11
CA TYR A 115 -6.73 20.13 4.96
C TYR A 115 -5.89 19.06 4.23
N LEU A 116 -4.68 19.42 3.78
CA LEU A 116 -3.81 18.55 2.97
C LEU A 116 -3.35 17.28 3.70
N VAL A 117 -3.10 17.38 5.02
CA VAL A 117 -2.66 16.23 5.82
C VAL A 117 -3.82 15.32 6.17
N SER A 118 -4.96 15.88 6.59
CA SER A 118 -6.10 15.06 7.04
C SER A 118 -6.74 14.26 5.91
N SER A 119 -6.84 14.82 4.70
CA SER A 119 -7.38 14.10 3.54
C SER A 119 -6.53 12.89 3.17
N ARG A 120 -5.19 13.05 3.16
CA ARG A 120 -4.23 11.98 2.86
C ARG A 120 -4.20 10.88 3.91
N VAL A 121 -4.22 11.25 5.19
CA VAL A 121 -4.24 10.28 6.29
C VAL A 121 -5.52 9.45 6.27
N VAL A 122 -6.68 10.09 6.07
CA VAL A 122 -7.96 9.38 5.98
C VAL A 122 -8.00 8.49 4.74
N ALA A 123 -7.50 8.97 3.59
CA ALA A 123 -7.44 8.17 2.38
C ALA A 123 -6.54 6.94 2.53
N ALA A 124 -5.35 7.10 3.12
CA ALA A 124 -4.43 5.99 3.38
C ALA A 124 -5.02 4.95 4.36
N LEU A 125 -5.70 5.40 5.41
CA LEU A 125 -6.37 4.53 6.37
C LEU A 125 -7.51 3.72 5.76
N VAL A 126 -8.22 4.27 4.77
CA VAL A 126 -9.29 3.53 4.08
C VAL A 126 -8.72 2.58 3.03
N ALA A 127 -7.65 2.99 2.33
CA ALA A 127 -7.04 2.18 1.28
C ALA A 127 -6.23 0.98 1.80
N ILE A 128 -5.73 1.02 3.04
CA ILE A 128 -4.94 -0.08 3.61
C ILE A 128 -5.73 -1.38 3.73
N THR A 129 -7.03 -1.30 4.04
CA THR A 129 -7.89 -2.48 4.24
C THR A 129 -8.06 -3.32 2.96
N PRO A 130 -8.50 -2.76 1.80
CA PRO A 130 -8.60 -3.53 0.58
C PRO A 130 -7.23 -4.00 0.03
N LEU A 131 -6.18 -3.20 0.19
CA LEU A 131 -4.84 -3.56 -0.30
C LEU A 131 -4.23 -4.71 0.51
N TYR A 132 -4.47 -4.75 1.82
CA TYR A 132 -4.10 -5.89 2.65
C TYR A 132 -4.84 -7.17 2.25
N LEU A 133 -6.13 -7.10 1.94
CA LEU A 133 -6.89 -8.26 1.48
C LEU A 133 -6.32 -8.82 0.17
N ILE A 134 -5.95 -7.97 -0.79
CA ILE A 134 -5.32 -8.41 -2.04
C ILE A 134 -3.97 -9.10 -1.76
N SER A 135 -3.16 -8.55 -0.87
CA SER A 135 -1.90 -9.16 -0.45
C SER A 135 -2.13 -10.53 0.19
N LEU A 136 -3.19 -10.70 0.98
CA LEU A 136 -3.51 -11.95 1.66
C LEU A 136 -3.98 -13.04 0.68
N PHE A 137 -4.75 -12.68 -0.34
CA PHE A 137 -5.18 -13.64 -1.37
C PHE A 137 -4.05 -14.08 -2.30
N ALA A 138 -3.02 -13.25 -2.47
CA ALA A 138 -1.90 -13.54 -3.37
C ALA A 138 -0.79 -14.41 -2.74
N SER A 139 -0.79 -14.54 -1.41
CA SER A 139 0.28 -15.10 -0.59
C SER A 139 0.06 -16.57 -0.24
#